data_AF-S4RHR4-F1
#
_entry.id   AF-S4RHR4-F1
#
_cell.length_a   1.000
_cell.length_b   1.000
_cell.length_c   1.000
_cell.angle_alpha   90.00
_cell.angle_beta   90.00
_cell.angle_gamma   90.00
#
_symmetry.space_group_name_H-M   'P 1'
#
loop_
_entity.id
_entity.type
_entity.pdbx_description
1 polymer ?
#
loop_
_entity_poly.entity_id
_entity_poly.type
_entity_poly.pdbx_seq_one_letter_code
_entity_poly.pdbx_strand_id
1 'polypeptide(L)'
;IRREKRQFVIPSIKIPENDAGPFPKHFTTLRATGKSKPVRFNVTGPGMEQTPDGFFSYNPNTGYLYTTRPIDREKTPRVQLEYFVYNDQGTLLEGPKRLTIDILDMNDNVPEFASQIFNATIPENAAYGVSVLQVSAVDRDDPSTPNGRLVHSIVSQSPGVPFAKLFTINGTTGVISTAFGLFDRELVDSYTLTVQATDLGGRAGALSASATVSVTISDVNDNPPVFHHLQVYGEVKENTTDLNVTTLSVTDRDEKFTPNWRAVYKIQNGKTEALVAIKTDPQTNQGIVSIIKVVRFICLHKSVLT
;
A
#
# COMPACT_ATOMS: atom_id res chain seq x y z
N ILE A 1 54.50 -19.71 -12.66
CA ILE A 1 53.11 -19.18 -12.79
C ILE A 1 52.25 -20.30 -13.38
N ARG A 2 51.47 -20.99 -12.55
CA ARG A 2 50.66 -22.15 -12.94
C ARG A 2 49.38 -21.63 -13.59
N ARG A 3 49.19 -21.85 -14.89
CA ARG A 3 47.95 -21.51 -15.59
C ARG A 3 46.81 -22.37 -15.01
N GLU A 4 45.88 -21.73 -14.30
CA GLU A 4 44.60 -22.36 -13.97
C GLU A 4 43.85 -22.64 -15.28
N LYS A 5 43.49 -23.90 -15.51
CA LYS A 5 42.60 -24.28 -16.61
C LYS A 5 41.24 -23.64 -16.32
N ARG A 6 40.83 -22.70 -17.17
CA ARG A 6 39.45 -22.19 -17.18
C ARG A 6 38.51 -23.40 -17.23
N GLN A 7 37.68 -23.55 -16.21
CA GLN A 7 36.65 -24.57 -16.18
C GLN A 7 35.65 -24.22 -17.30
N PHE A 8 35.56 -25.06 -18.32
CA PHE A 8 34.60 -24.86 -19.40
C PHE A 8 33.19 -25.05 -18.83
N VAL A 9 32.50 -23.95 -18.54
CA VAL A 9 31.08 -23.97 -18.18
C VAL A 9 30.30 -24.21 -19.47
N ILE A 10 29.55 -25.31 -19.53
CA ILE A 10 28.64 -25.57 -20.65
C ILE A 10 27.44 -24.62 -20.47
N PRO A 11 27.13 -23.75 -21.45
CA PRO A 11 25.99 -22.84 -21.33
C PRO A 11 24.67 -23.62 -21.24
N SER A 12 23.72 -23.07 -20.49
CA SER A 12 22.37 -23.61 -20.43
C SER A 12 21.66 -23.45 -21.77
N ILE A 13 20.75 -24.37 -22.04
CA ILE A 13 19.79 -24.27 -23.12
C ILE A 13 18.61 -23.46 -22.60
N LYS A 14 18.09 -22.56 -23.44
CA LYS A 14 16.98 -21.68 -23.08
C LYS A 14 15.78 -22.02 -23.94
N ILE A 15 14.63 -22.27 -23.32
CA ILE A 15 13.35 -22.48 -24.03
C ILE A 15 12.28 -21.55 -23.45
N PRO A 16 11.43 -20.92 -24.27
CA PRO A 16 10.32 -20.11 -23.77
C PRO A 16 9.31 -20.99 -23.01
N GLU A 17 8.78 -20.46 -21.91
CA GLU A 17 7.59 -21.01 -21.30
C GLU A 17 6.36 -20.82 -22.19
N ASN A 18 5.28 -21.54 -21.89
CA ASN A 18 3.97 -21.39 -22.54
C ASN A 18 4.01 -21.34 -24.08
N ASP A 19 5.02 -21.98 -24.67
CA ASP A 19 5.33 -21.89 -26.09
C ASP A 19 4.22 -22.47 -26.97
N ALA A 20 3.45 -21.59 -27.63
CA ALA A 20 2.24 -21.94 -28.37
C ALA A 20 2.52 -22.64 -29.73
N GLY A 21 1.69 -23.63 -30.10
CA GLY A 21 1.77 -24.30 -31.41
C GLY A 21 1.71 -25.82 -31.32
N PRO A 22 1.88 -26.54 -32.44
CA PRO A 22 1.83 -27.99 -32.45
C PRO A 22 3.07 -28.57 -31.74
N PHE A 23 2.84 -29.55 -30.88
CA PHE A 23 3.89 -30.36 -30.27
C PHE A 23 4.07 -31.67 -31.05
N PRO A 24 5.26 -32.30 -31.01
CA PRO A 24 6.44 -31.94 -30.21
C PRO A 24 7.27 -30.79 -30.81
N LYS A 25 7.99 -30.05 -29.97
CA LYS A 25 8.88 -28.96 -30.40
C LYS A 25 10.33 -29.24 -30.04
N HIS A 26 11.17 -29.31 -31.06
CA HIS A 26 12.61 -29.49 -30.90
C HIS A 26 13.25 -28.26 -30.26
N PHE A 27 14.19 -28.49 -29.34
CA PHE A 27 14.98 -27.41 -28.75
C PHE A 27 16.50 -27.67 -28.77
N THR A 28 16.95 -28.93 -28.85
CA THR A 28 18.37 -29.23 -28.98
C THR A 28 18.64 -30.63 -29.49
N THR A 29 19.88 -30.88 -29.92
CA THR A 29 20.35 -32.20 -30.33
C THR A 29 21.61 -32.56 -29.56
N LEU A 30 21.57 -33.68 -28.83
CA LEU A 30 22.72 -34.22 -28.11
C LEU A 30 23.82 -34.65 -29.07
N ARG A 31 25.07 -34.56 -28.61
CA ARG A 31 26.24 -34.95 -29.40
C ARG A 31 27.17 -35.84 -28.60
N ALA A 32 27.57 -36.95 -29.22
CA ALA A 32 28.72 -37.72 -28.79
C ALA A 32 30.01 -36.96 -29.16
N THR A 33 31.00 -36.98 -28.28
CA THR A 33 32.33 -36.40 -28.53
C THR A 33 33.23 -37.32 -29.37
N GLY A 34 33.04 -38.64 -29.29
CA GLY A 34 33.80 -39.64 -30.03
C GLY A 34 33.36 -39.83 -31.50
N LYS A 35 34.24 -40.44 -32.31
CA LYS A 35 33.97 -40.80 -33.72
C LYS A 35 33.15 -42.09 -33.91
N SER A 36 32.81 -42.79 -32.83
CA SER A 36 32.03 -44.03 -32.92
C SER A 36 30.66 -43.71 -33.51
N LYS A 37 30.28 -44.40 -34.59
CA LYS A 37 28.93 -44.43 -35.12
C LYS A 37 28.62 -45.88 -35.51
N PRO A 38 27.42 -46.41 -35.21
CA PRO A 38 26.28 -45.72 -34.60
C PRO A 38 26.40 -45.54 -33.07
N VAL A 39 25.61 -44.62 -32.52
CA VAL A 39 25.49 -44.38 -31.07
C VAL A 39 24.03 -44.27 -30.67
N ARG A 40 23.74 -44.61 -29.41
CA ARG A 40 22.43 -44.45 -28.78
C ARG A 40 22.53 -43.56 -27.56
N PHE A 41 21.59 -42.63 -27.44
CA PHE A 41 21.46 -41.75 -26.28
C PHE A 41 20.49 -42.36 -25.27
N ASN A 42 20.77 -42.17 -23.99
CA ASN A 42 19.81 -42.34 -22.92
C ASN A 42 19.77 -41.04 -22.11
N VAL A 43 18.59 -40.48 -21.87
CA VAL A 43 18.40 -39.21 -21.16
C VAL A 43 17.49 -39.46 -19.97
N THR A 44 17.92 -38.96 -18.81
CA THR A 44 17.24 -39.14 -17.53
C THR A 44 17.18 -37.81 -16.76
N GLY A 45 16.16 -37.62 -15.95
CA GLY A 45 16.02 -36.47 -15.06
C GLY A 45 14.59 -35.95 -14.92
N PRO A 46 14.41 -34.85 -14.17
CA PRO A 46 13.12 -34.16 -14.08
C PRO A 46 12.64 -33.71 -15.46
N GLY A 47 11.35 -33.77 -15.72
CA GLY A 47 10.74 -33.47 -17.02
C GLY A 47 10.71 -34.64 -17.99
N MET A 48 11.47 -35.69 -17.71
CA MET A 48 11.49 -36.95 -18.44
C MET A 48 10.67 -37.98 -17.64
N GLU A 49 11.35 -38.87 -16.91
CA GLU A 49 10.75 -39.91 -16.05
C GLU A 49 10.62 -39.51 -14.57
N GLN A 50 11.28 -38.42 -14.14
CA GLN A 50 11.23 -37.92 -12.76
C GLN A 50 10.32 -36.70 -12.67
N THR A 51 9.70 -36.49 -11.50
CA THR A 51 8.80 -35.37 -11.27
C THR A 51 9.54 -34.01 -11.25
N PRO A 52 8.92 -32.94 -11.78
CA PRO A 52 7.69 -32.96 -12.59
C PRO A 52 7.97 -33.66 -13.93
N ASP A 53 7.12 -34.59 -14.38
CA ASP A 53 7.45 -35.56 -15.44
C ASP A 53 6.81 -35.25 -16.81
N GLY A 54 7.31 -35.91 -17.86
CA GLY A 54 6.62 -36.06 -19.14
C GLY A 54 6.50 -34.83 -20.05
N PHE A 55 7.18 -33.71 -19.78
CA PHE A 55 7.20 -32.55 -20.68
C PHE A 55 8.41 -32.48 -21.62
N PHE A 56 9.42 -33.33 -21.42
CA PHE A 56 10.53 -33.56 -22.34
C PHE A 56 10.51 -35.00 -22.87
N SER A 57 10.99 -35.15 -24.10
CA SER A 57 11.21 -36.46 -24.71
C SER A 57 12.34 -36.36 -25.74
N TYR A 58 12.82 -37.51 -26.21
CA TYR A 58 13.99 -37.57 -27.08
C TYR A 58 13.95 -38.77 -28.02
N ASN A 59 14.70 -38.65 -29.11
CA ASN A 59 14.99 -39.77 -30.01
C ASN A 59 16.36 -40.40 -29.64
N PRO A 60 16.39 -41.69 -29.21
CA PRO A 60 17.63 -42.36 -28.81
C PRO A 60 18.68 -42.50 -29.91
N ASN A 61 18.28 -42.53 -31.19
CA ASN A 61 19.22 -42.74 -32.29
C ASN A 61 19.82 -41.43 -32.82
N THR A 62 19.07 -40.33 -32.72
CA THR A 62 19.50 -39.03 -33.26
C THR A 62 19.93 -38.04 -32.19
N GLY A 63 19.57 -38.28 -30.92
CA GLY A 63 19.79 -37.35 -29.82
C GLY A 63 18.88 -36.12 -29.87
N TYR A 64 17.83 -36.14 -30.68
CA TYR A 64 16.89 -35.03 -30.88
C TYR A 64 16.00 -34.89 -29.64
N LEU A 65 16.17 -33.82 -28.87
CA LEU A 65 15.34 -33.51 -27.70
C LEU A 65 14.27 -32.50 -28.04
N TYR A 66 13.08 -32.74 -27.51
CA TYR A 66 11.91 -31.93 -27.78
C TYR A 66 10.99 -31.86 -26.56
N THR A 67 10.23 -30.77 -26.48
CA THR A 67 9.10 -30.64 -25.55
C THR A 67 7.87 -31.33 -26.12
N THR A 68 7.04 -31.89 -25.26
CA THR A 68 5.80 -32.59 -25.62
C THR A 68 4.54 -31.77 -25.32
N ARG A 69 4.66 -30.74 -24.48
CA ARG A 69 3.60 -29.82 -24.05
C ARG A 69 4.21 -28.49 -23.59
N PRO A 70 3.40 -27.43 -23.41
CA PRO A 70 3.86 -26.19 -22.80
C PRO A 70 4.38 -26.44 -21.38
N ILE A 71 5.37 -25.65 -20.98
CA ILE A 71 5.99 -25.68 -19.66
C ILE A 71 5.74 -24.31 -19.04
N ASP A 72 5.39 -24.31 -17.76
CA ASP A 72 5.11 -23.14 -16.94
C ASP A 72 6.34 -22.91 -16.04
N ARG A 73 6.97 -21.74 -16.19
CA ARG A 73 8.20 -21.37 -15.49
C ARG A 73 7.96 -21.21 -14.00
N GLU A 74 6.84 -20.63 -13.59
CA GLU A 74 6.50 -20.37 -12.17
C GLU A 74 6.47 -21.69 -11.38
N LYS A 75 6.15 -22.80 -12.06
CA LYS A 75 6.28 -24.16 -11.49
C LYS A 75 7.67 -24.75 -11.65
N THR A 76 8.30 -24.61 -12.82
CA THR A 76 9.56 -25.29 -13.15
C THR A 76 10.52 -24.35 -13.91
N PRO A 77 11.28 -23.48 -13.22
CA PRO A 77 12.10 -22.45 -13.89
C PRO A 77 13.39 -23.01 -14.49
N ARG A 78 13.89 -24.13 -13.96
CA ARG A 78 15.14 -24.76 -14.40
C ARG A 78 15.06 -26.27 -14.23
N VAL A 79 15.57 -26.98 -15.23
CA VAL A 79 15.69 -28.44 -15.22
C VAL A 79 17.13 -28.83 -15.49
N GLN A 80 17.61 -29.85 -14.78
CA GLN A 80 18.91 -30.46 -15.05
C GLN A 80 18.71 -31.91 -15.46
N LEU A 81 19.06 -32.21 -16.71
CA LEU A 81 19.05 -33.56 -17.27
C LEU A 81 20.46 -34.15 -17.25
N GLU A 82 20.54 -35.46 -17.18
CA GLU A 82 21.76 -36.21 -17.45
C GLU A 82 21.55 -37.09 -18.68
N TYR A 83 22.57 -37.18 -19.52
CA TYR A 83 22.55 -38.11 -20.64
C TYR A 83 23.81 -38.94 -20.75
N PHE A 84 23.61 -40.12 -21.29
CA PHE A 84 24.61 -41.15 -21.51
C PHE A 84 24.61 -41.52 -23.00
N VAL A 85 25.77 -41.90 -23.51
CA VAL A 85 25.98 -42.32 -24.90
C VAL A 85 26.47 -43.75 -24.88
N TYR A 86 25.79 -44.63 -25.60
CA TYR A 86 26.11 -46.05 -25.73
C TYR A 86 26.44 -46.39 -27.19
N ASN A 87 27.19 -47.46 -27.42
CA ASN A 87 27.28 -48.08 -28.74
C ASN A 87 26.07 -49.00 -29.00
N ASP A 88 25.99 -49.59 -30.20
CA ASP A 88 24.90 -50.53 -30.55
C ASP A 88 24.91 -51.83 -29.74
N GLN A 89 26.03 -52.16 -29.10
CA GLN A 89 26.16 -53.33 -28.22
C GLN A 89 25.78 -53.02 -26.76
N GLY A 90 25.34 -51.79 -26.45
CA GLY A 90 24.96 -51.37 -25.09
C GLY A 90 26.15 -51.03 -24.18
N THR A 91 27.36 -50.90 -24.72
CA THR A 91 28.53 -50.45 -23.96
C THR A 91 28.49 -48.93 -23.79
N LEU A 92 28.66 -48.46 -22.56
CA LEU A 92 28.74 -47.03 -22.26
C LEU A 92 30.00 -46.42 -22.90
N LEU A 93 29.81 -45.41 -23.74
CA LEU A 93 30.87 -44.64 -24.39
C LEU A 93 31.17 -43.34 -23.64
N GLU A 94 30.12 -42.62 -23.22
CA GLU A 94 30.24 -41.31 -22.58
C GLU A 94 29.10 -41.09 -21.57
N GLY A 95 29.38 -40.47 -20.42
CA GLY A 95 28.35 -40.07 -19.46
C GLY A 95 28.78 -40.26 -17.99
N PRO A 96 28.03 -39.69 -17.02
CA PRO A 96 26.90 -38.79 -17.24
C PRO A 96 27.36 -37.43 -17.77
N LYS A 97 26.68 -36.92 -18.80
CA LYS A 97 26.84 -35.54 -19.27
C LYS A 97 25.65 -34.72 -18.81
N ARG A 98 25.93 -33.59 -18.16
CA ARG A 98 24.90 -32.72 -17.61
C ARG A 98 24.43 -31.69 -18.63
N LEU A 99 23.13 -31.52 -18.70
CA LEU A 99 22.45 -30.54 -19.53
C LEU A 99 21.56 -29.69 -18.63
N THR A 100 21.81 -28.38 -18.59
CA THR A 100 20.96 -27.45 -17.85
C THR A 100 20.03 -26.77 -18.85
N ILE A 101 18.73 -26.80 -18.56
CA ILE A 101 17.69 -26.16 -19.34
C ILE A 101 17.06 -25.07 -18.46
N ASP A 102 17.15 -23.83 -18.91
CA ASP A 102 16.49 -22.68 -18.31
C ASP A 102 15.18 -22.43 -19.07
N ILE A 103 14.07 -22.38 -18.35
CA ILE A 103 12.79 -21.96 -18.90
C ILE A 103 12.76 -20.43 -18.85
N LEU A 104 12.57 -19.81 -20.01
CA LEU A 104 12.51 -18.37 -20.14
C LEU A 104 11.13 -17.86 -19.78
N ASP A 105 11.15 -16.81 -18.97
CA ASP A 105 10.02 -16.07 -18.47
C ASP A 105 9.22 -15.37 -19.59
N MET A 106 7.90 -15.44 -19.50
CA MET A 106 6.93 -14.66 -20.27
C MET A 106 6.09 -13.81 -19.33
N ASN A 107 5.62 -12.65 -19.81
CA ASN A 107 4.81 -11.75 -19.01
C ASN A 107 3.35 -12.20 -18.95
N ASP A 108 3.05 -13.24 -18.18
CA ASP A 108 1.74 -13.88 -18.15
C ASP A 108 1.08 -13.91 -16.76
N ASN A 109 1.75 -13.39 -15.73
CA ASN A 109 1.13 -13.12 -14.44
C ASN A 109 0.78 -11.62 -14.32
N VAL A 110 -0.43 -11.35 -13.84
CA VAL A 110 -0.86 -9.97 -13.53
C VAL A 110 -0.38 -9.65 -12.11
N PRO A 111 0.09 -8.41 -11.84
CA PRO A 111 0.42 -7.98 -10.48
C PRO A 111 -0.76 -8.17 -9.51
N GLU A 112 -0.48 -8.58 -8.28
CA GLU A 112 -1.49 -8.83 -7.25
C GLU A 112 -1.18 -8.05 -5.97
N PHE A 113 -2.10 -7.17 -5.55
CA PHE A 113 -1.97 -6.47 -4.26
C PHE A 113 -2.23 -7.41 -3.08
N ALA A 114 -1.49 -7.22 -1.98
CA ALA A 114 -1.68 -7.96 -0.73
C ALA A 114 -3.07 -7.73 -0.10
N SER A 115 -3.71 -6.60 -0.41
CA SER A 115 -5.09 -6.28 -0.02
C SER A 115 -5.74 -5.43 -1.12
N GLN A 116 -7.06 -5.54 -1.26
CA GLN A 116 -7.84 -4.67 -2.16
C GLN A 116 -8.13 -3.30 -1.54
N ILE A 117 -8.07 -3.19 -0.21
CA ILE A 117 -8.34 -1.97 0.55
C ILE A 117 -7.23 -1.77 1.60
N PHE A 118 -6.64 -0.58 1.62
CA PHE A 118 -5.70 -0.14 2.65
C PHE A 118 -6.29 1.06 3.38
N ASN A 119 -6.11 1.11 4.70
CA ASN A 119 -6.59 2.24 5.51
C ASN A 119 -5.40 2.91 6.21
N ALA A 120 -5.41 4.24 6.25
CA ALA A 120 -4.45 5.02 7.03
C ALA A 120 -5.14 6.22 7.67
N THR A 121 -4.47 6.80 8.65
CA THR A 121 -4.90 8.02 9.31
C THR A 121 -3.71 8.96 9.43
N ILE A 122 -3.90 10.23 9.08
CA ILE A 122 -2.90 11.29 9.25
C ILE A 122 -3.54 12.52 9.91
N PRO A 123 -2.79 13.31 10.68
CA PRO A 123 -3.30 14.57 11.22
C PRO A 123 -3.48 15.62 10.12
N GLU A 124 -4.42 16.54 10.29
CA GLU A 124 -4.67 17.61 9.31
C GLU A 124 -3.48 18.58 9.14
N ASN A 125 -2.70 18.79 10.20
CA ASN A 125 -1.48 19.58 10.13
C ASN A 125 -0.25 18.80 9.61
N ALA A 126 -0.45 17.62 9.00
CA ALA A 126 0.65 16.79 8.50
C ALA A 126 1.55 17.57 7.53
N ALA A 127 2.84 17.61 7.84
CA ALA A 127 3.83 18.25 6.98
C ALA A 127 4.00 17.51 5.64
N TYR A 128 4.63 18.19 4.67
CA TYR A 128 5.04 17.60 3.40
C TYR A 128 6.02 16.42 3.59
N GLY A 129 5.85 15.36 2.80
CA GLY A 129 6.76 14.21 2.77
C GLY A 129 6.62 13.24 3.94
N VAL A 130 5.58 13.39 4.76
CA VAL A 130 5.25 12.43 5.83
C VAL A 130 4.75 11.14 5.19
N SER A 131 5.33 10.01 5.62
CA SER A 131 4.88 8.69 5.18
C SER A 131 3.48 8.39 5.72
N VAL A 132 2.56 8.04 4.81
CA VAL A 132 1.17 7.72 5.14
C VAL A 132 1.02 6.21 5.37
N LEU A 133 1.39 5.42 4.36
CA LEU A 133 1.45 3.96 4.41
C LEU A 133 2.30 3.43 3.25
N GLN A 134 2.56 2.12 3.23
CA GLN A 134 3.17 1.43 2.10
C GLN A 134 2.19 0.39 1.53
N VAL A 135 1.88 0.49 0.24
CA VAL A 135 1.15 -0.57 -0.47
C VAL A 135 2.14 -1.63 -0.95
N SER A 136 1.68 -2.88 -1.00
CA SER A 136 2.48 -4.01 -1.49
C SER A 136 1.71 -4.78 -2.55
N ALA A 137 2.35 -4.98 -3.69
CA ALA A 137 1.92 -5.88 -4.74
C ALA A 137 3.05 -6.85 -5.11
N VAL A 138 2.68 -8.01 -5.64
CA VAL A 138 3.58 -9.07 -6.08
C VAL A 138 3.24 -9.50 -7.48
N ASP A 139 4.27 -9.73 -8.28
CA ASP A 139 4.18 -10.40 -9.57
C ASP A 139 4.88 -11.76 -9.47
N ARG A 140 4.35 -12.78 -10.12
CA ARG A 140 4.91 -14.14 -10.09
C ARG A 140 5.92 -14.38 -11.23
N ASP A 141 5.95 -13.52 -12.23
CA ASP A 141 6.95 -13.52 -13.28
C ASP A 141 8.36 -13.27 -12.71
N ASP A 142 9.40 -13.45 -13.52
CA ASP A 142 10.78 -13.39 -13.06
C ASP A 142 11.16 -12.01 -12.50
N PRO A 143 11.52 -11.90 -11.21
CA PRO A 143 11.87 -10.61 -10.61
C PRO A 143 13.19 -10.03 -11.17
N SER A 144 14.00 -10.84 -11.86
CA SER A 144 15.21 -10.39 -12.54
C SER A 144 14.95 -9.81 -13.94
N THR A 145 13.76 -10.03 -14.51
CA THR A 145 13.34 -9.47 -15.80
C THR A 145 12.45 -8.23 -15.57
N PRO A 146 12.11 -7.48 -16.64
CA PRO A 146 11.08 -6.46 -16.54
C PRO A 146 9.69 -7.02 -16.20
N ASN A 147 9.42 -8.30 -16.49
CA ASN A 147 8.10 -8.89 -16.32
C ASN A 147 7.72 -8.93 -14.83
N GLY A 148 8.62 -9.41 -13.95
CA GLY A 148 8.37 -9.34 -12.50
C GLY A 148 8.60 -7.95 -11.87
N ARG A 149 8.92 -6.89 -12.64
CA ARG A 149 9.30 -5.58 -12.10
C ARG A 149 8.12 -4.61 -12.06
N LEU A 150 7.64 -4.38 -10.85
CA LEU A 150 6.52 -3.47 -10.58
C LEU A 150 6.92 -1.99 -10.48
N VAL A 151 6.02 -1.13 -10.95
CA VAL A 151 5.97 0.31 -10.70
C VAL A 151 4.60 0.67 -10.17
N HIS A 152 4.58 1.39 -9.05
CA HIS A 152 3.37 1.85 -8.37
C HIS A 152 3.03 3.28 -8.77
N SER A 153 1.74 3.59 -8.88
CA SER A 153 1.25 4.94 -9.16
C SER A 153 -0.08 5.21 -8.45
N ILE A 154 -0.38 6.50 -8.21
CA ILE A 154 -1.72 6.94 -7.81
C ILE A 154 -2.44 7.36 -9.08
N VAL A 155 -3.51 6.65 -9.42
CA VAL A 155 -4.33 6.89 -10.62
C VAL A 155 -5.30 8.04 -10.38
N SER A 156 -5.90 8.07 -9.19
CA SER A 156 -6.85 9.11 -8.81
C SER A 156 -6.89 9.34 -7.30
N GLN A 157 -7.34 10.54 -6.94
CA GLN A 157 -7.64 10.96 -5.57
C GLN A 157 -9.04 11.55 -5.56
N SER A 158 -9.86 11.15 -4.59
CA SER A 158 -11.19 11.70 -4.36
C SER A 158 -11.35 12.04 -2.87
N PRO A 159 -11.86 13.22 -2.50
CA PRO A 159 -12.21 14.32 -3.39
C PRO A 159 -10.96 14.97 -4.02
N GLY A 160 -11.17 15.62 -5.18
CA GLY A 160 -10.12 16.37 -5.89
C GLY A 160 -9.88 17.78 -5.34
N VAL A 161 -10.40 18.07 -4.15
CA VAL A 161 -10.32 19.37 -3.46
C VAL A 161 -9.63 19.23 -2.10
N PRO A 162 -9.04 20.30 -1.55
CA PRO A 162 -8.80 21.60 -2.20
C PRO A 162 -7.77 21.52 -3.35
N PHE A 163 -6.96 20.45 -3.37
CA PHE A 163 -5.96 20.21 -4.42
C PHE A 163 -6.11 18.79 -4.99
N ALA A 164 -5.89 18.65 -6.30
CA ALA A 164 -6.01 17.36 -6.99
C ALA A 164 -4.87 16.37 -6.68
N LYS A 165 -3.78 16.81 -6.04
CA LYS A 165 -2.58 15.99 -5.76
C LYS A 165 -2.02 16.26 -4.36
N LEU A 166 -2.70 15.75 -3.35
CA LEU A 166 -2.28 15.83 -1.94
C LEU A 166 -1.37 14.68 -1.51
N PHE A 167 -1.33 13.62 -2.31
CA PHE A 167 -0.51 12.44 -2.05
C PHE A 167 0.42 12.13 -3.21
N THR A 168 1.57 11.56 -2.90
CA THR A 168 2.51 11.00 -3.87
C THR A 168 2.84 9.57 -3.48
N ILE A 169 3.31 8.78 -4.45
CA ILE A 169 3.74 7.41 -4.22
C ILE A 169 5.12 7.19 -4.83
N ASN A 170 5.99 6.52 -4.08
CA ASN A 170 7.26 6.07 -4.60
C ASN A 170 7.02 4.83 -5.48
N GLY A 171 7.31 4.94 -6.78
CA GLY A 171 7.00 3.88 -7.74
C GLY A 171 7.68 2.53 -7.47
N THR A 172 8.87 2.52 -6.87
CA THR A 172 9.58 1.27 -6.58
C THR A 172 9.14 0.62 -5.27
N THR A 173 8.90 1.43 -4.24
CA THR A 173 8.63 0.92 -2.88
C THR A 173 7.14 0.82 -2.54
N GLY A 174 6.27 1.53 -3.28
CA GLY A 174 4.85 1.62 -2.94
C GLY A 174 4.56 2.51 -1.73
N VAL A 175 5.55 3.22 -1.18
CA VAL A 175 5.35 4.16 -0.06
C VAL A 175 4.56 5.38 -0.54
N ILE A 176 3.39 5.59 0.05
CA ILE A 176 2.57 6.77 -0.12
C ILE A 176 3.00 7.81 0.91
N SER A 177 3.14 9.06 0.48
CA SER A 177 3.52 10.18 1.34
C SER A 177 2.67 11.41 1.04
N THR A 178 2.54 12.30 2.02
CA THR A 178 1.92 13.61 1.82
C THR A 178 2.72 14.43 0.81
N ALA A 179 2.01 15.15 -0.05
CA ALA A 179 2.56 15.99 -1.10
C ALA A 179 2.19 17.47 -0.86
N PHE A 180 2.08 18.27 -1.93
CA PHE A 180 1.74 19.69 -1.82
C PHE A 180 0.29 19.87 -1.38
N GLY A 181 0.09 20.59 -0.28
CA GLY A 181 -1.21 20.99 0.22
C GLY A 181 -1.19 21.13 1.74
N LEU A 182 -2.25 21.72 2.27
CA LEU A 182 -2.59 21.67 3.69
C LEU A 182 -3.80 20.76 3.79
N PHE A 183 -3.74 19.77 4.68
CA PHE A 183 -4.94 19.04 5.05
C PHE A 183 -5.70 19.89 6.07
N ASP A 184 -7.02 19.84 5.99
CA ASP A 184 -7.95 20.61 6.80
C ASP A 184 -9.16 19.70 6.96
N ARG A 185 -9.33 19.16 8.16
CA ARG A 185 -10.38 18.19 8.48
C ARG A 185 -11.75 18.85 8.42
N GLU A 186 -11.86 20.13 8.79
CA GLU A 186 -13.10 20.90 8.70
C GLU A 186 -13.55 21.08 7.24
N LEU A 187 -12.62 21.05 6.30
CA LEU A 187 -12.90 21.09 4.86
C LEU A 187 -13.14 19.69 4.26
N VAL A 188 -12.21 18.75 4.47
CA VAL A 188 -12.27 17.36 3.99
C VAL A 188 -11.68 16.42 5.03
N ASP A 189 -12.52 15.55 5.59
CA ASP A 189 -12.14 14.59 6.64
C ASP A 189 -11.53 13.28 6.12
N SER A 190 -11.61 13.03 4.81
CA SER A 190 -11.19 11.76 4.23
C SER A 190 -10.90 11.83 2.73
N TYR A 191 -9.92 11.01 2.31
CA TYR A 191 -9.52 10.84 0.92
C TYR A 191 -9.50 9.38 0.53
N THR A 192 -9.97 9.08 -0.67
CA THR A 192 -9.88 7.77 -1.32
C THR A 192 -8.91 7.89 -2.49
N LEU A 193 -7.84 7.09 -2.47
CA LEU A 193 -6.88 6.98 -3.55
C LEU A 193 -7.08 5.67 -4.30
N THR A 194 -7.13 5.72 -5.63
CA THR A 194 -6.97 4.51 -6.44
C THR A 194 -5.49 4.38 -6.79
N VAL A 195 -4.84 3.33 -6.30
CA VAL A 195 -3.45 3.01 -6.63
C VAL A 195 -3.39 1.89 -7.66
N GLN A 196 -2.35 1.90 -8.48
CA GLN A 196 -2.11 0.88 -9.51
C GLN A 196 -0.67 0.37 -9.39
N ALA A 197 -0.51 -0.94 -9.50
CA ALA A 197 0.78 -1.60 -9.71
C ALA A 197 0.82 -2.13 -11.14
N THR A 198 1.91 -1.82 -11.86
CA THR A 198 2.08 -2.16 -13.27
C THR A 198 3.44 -2.84 -13.47
N ASP A 199 3.46 -3.97 -14.15
CA ASP A 199 4.67 -4.71 -14.52
C ASP A 199 5.46 -3.99 -15.66
N LEU A 200 6.49 -4.65 -16.21
CA LEU A 200 7.34 -4.14 -17.31
C LEU A 200 7.95 -2.76 -17.06
N GLY A 201 8.01 -2.33 -15.80
CA GLY A 201 8.36 -0.97 -15.42
C GLY A 201 7.41 0.11 -15.96
N GLY A 202 6.13 -0.23 -16.18
CA GLY A 202 5.10 0.69 -16.69
C GLY A 202 5.12 0.92 -18.20
N ARG A 203 5.68 0.00 -18.99
CA ARG A 203 5.83 0.14 -20.45
C ARG A 203 4.64 -0.43 -21.23
N ALA A 204 4.63 -0.21 -22.55
CA ALA A 204 3.59 -0.78 -23.42
C ALA A 204 3.59 -2.32 -23.34
N GLY A 205 2.38 -2.90 -23.28
CA GLY A 205 2.19 -4.34 -23.09
C GLY A 205 2.13 -4.78 -21.63
N ALA A 206 2.26 -3.85 -20.68
CA ALA A 206 2.22 -4.15 -19.26
C ALA A 206 0.84 -4.60 -18.77
N LEU A 207 0.83 -5.55 -17.85
CA LEU A 207 -0.33 -5.90 -17.05
C LEU A 207 -0.36 -5.05 -15.79
N SER A 208 -1.57 -4.81 -15.28
CA SER A 208 -1.74 -3.96 -14.09
C SER A 208 -2.91 -4.41 -13.24
N ALA A 209 -2.79 -4.16 -11.94
CA ALA A 209 -3.88 -4.27 -10.99
C ALA A 209 -4.06 -2.96 -10.24
N SER A 210 -5.25 -2.77 -9.67
CA SER A 210 -5.57 -1.59 -8.87
C SER A 210 -6.06 -1.98 -7.48
N ALA A 211 -5.86 -1.10 -6.51
CA ALA A 211 -6.37 -1.21 -5.15
C ALA A 211 -6.80 0.16 -4.63
N THR A 212 -7.59 0.17 -3.55
CA THR A 212 -8.11 1.39 -2.94
C THR A 212 -7.37 1.70 -1.64
N VAL A 213 -7.02 2.96 -1.42
CA VAL A 213 -6.46 3.45 -0.16
C VAL A 213 -7.38 4.50 0.43
N SER A 214 -7.95 4.23 1.60
CA SER A 214 -8.75 5.18 2.37
C SER A 214 -7.88 5.87 3.41
N VAL A 215 -7.74 7.19 3.31
CA VAL A 215 -6.97 8.02 4.23
C VAL A 215 -7.94 8.88 5.03
N THR A 216 -8.00 8.68 6.33
CA THR A 216 -8.77 9.53 7.25
C THR A 216 -7.88 10.66 7.76
N ILE A 217 -8.42 11.87 7.82
CA ILE A 217 -7.76 13.02 8.42
C ILE A 217 -8.22 13.13 9.88
N SER A 218 -7.28 13.09 10.83
CA SER A 218 -7.56 13.22 12.25
C SER A 218 -7.47 14.66 12.73
N ASP A 219 -8.33 15.00 13.68
CA ASP A 219 -8.49 16.32 14.29
C ASP A 219 -7.25 16.80 15.06
N VAL A 220 -6.98 18.09 14.93
CA VAL A 220 -6.00 18.88 15.66
C VAL A 220 -6.70 20.15 16.16
N ASN A 221 -6.38 20.59 17.38
CA ASN A 221 -6.96 21.84 17.91
C ASN A 221 -6.38 23.06 17.21
N ASP A 222 -6.99 23.51 16.13
CA ASP A 222 -6.60 24.70 15.39
C ASP A 222 -7.73 25.71 15.17
N ASN A 223 -8.98 25.39 15.57
CA ASN A 223 -10.10 26.32 15.56
C ASN A 223 -10.53 26.72 16.99
N PRO A 224 -10.08 27.88 17.51
CA PRO A 224 -10.51 28.32 18.84
C PRO A 224 -12.02 28.63 18.91
N PRO A 225 -12.67 28.44 20.07
CA PRO A 225 -14.09 28.72 20.23
C PRO A 225 -14.40 30.22 20.09
N VAL A 226 -15.39 30.55 19.27
CA VAL A 226 -15.82 31.93 18.97
C VAL A 226 -17.23 32.21 19.51
N PHE A 227 -17.39 33.28 20.29
CA PHE A 227 -18.69 33.72 20.78
C PHE A 227 -19.60 34.22 19.64
N HIS A 228 -20.88 33.85 19.68
CA HIS A 228 -21.89 34.33 18.72
C HIS A 228 -22.22 35.81 18.92
N HIS A 229 -22.16 36.26 20.18
CA HIS A 229 -22.48 37.62 20.57
C HIS A 229 -21.39 38.16 21.50
N LEU A 230 -20.90 39.37 21.21
CA LEU A 230 -19.89 40.04 22.04
C LEU A 230 -20.47 40.60 23.35
N GLN A 231 -21.80 40.76 23.40
CA GLN A 231 -22.53 41.25 24.56
C GLN A 231 -23.77 40.39 24.75
N VAL A 232 -23.98 39.95 25.98
CA VAL A 232 -25.17 39.20 26.40
C VAL A 232 -25.71 39.88 27.64
N TYR A 233 -27.02 40.16 27.63
CA TYR A 233 -27.72 40.76 28.75
C TYR A 233 -28.51 39.67 29.49
N GLY A 234 -28.59 39.81 30.80
CA GLY A 234 -29.36 38.93 31.66
C GLY A 234 -30.08 39.75 32.72
N GLU A 235 -31.36 39.46 32.92
CA GLU A 235 -32.18 40.12 33.94
C GLU A 235 -32.45 39.16 35.09
N VAL A 236 -32.36 39.67 36.31
CA VAL A 236 -32.49 38.86 37.52
C VAL A 236 -33.31 39.62 38.54
N LYS A 237 -34.30 38.94 39.12
CA LYS A 237 -35.05 39.48 40.26
C LYS A 237 -34.21 39.40 41.53
N GLU A 238 -34.28 40.45 42.34
CA GLU A 238 -33.66 40.43 43.67
C GLU A 238 -34.14 39.23 44.51
N ASN A 239 -33.32 38.81 45.48
CA ASN A 239 -33.61 37.67 46.36
C ASN A 239 -33.77 36.31 45.65
N THR A 240 -33.25 36.17 44.42
CA THR A 240 -33.18 34.87 43.72
C THR A 240 -31.79 34.23 43.84
N THR A 241 -31.76 32.89 43.93
CA THR A 241 -30.58 32.02 43.87
C THR A 241 -30.85 30.83 42.99
N ASP A 242 -29.79 30.18 42.52
CA ASP A 242 -29.84 28.92 41.76
C ASP A 242 -30.64 29.02 40.44
N LEU A 243 -30.66 30.22 39.87
CA LEU A 243 -31.33 30.50 38.60
C LEU A 243 -30.31 30.66 37.48
N ASN A 244 -30.58 29.99 36.36
CA ASN A 244 -29.89 30.26 35.09
C ASN A 244 -30.34 31.64 34.58
N VAL A 245 -29.40 32.57 34.49
CA VAL A 245 -29.65 33.96 34.11
C VAL A 245 -29.66 34.12 32.60
N THR A 246 -28.64 33.56 31.95
CA THR A 246 -28.46 33.65 30.50
C THR A 246 -27.47 32.58 30.04
N THR A 247 -27.33 32.40 28.74
CA THR A 247 -26.38 31.47 28.13
C THR A 247 -25.42 32.20 27.19
N LEU A 248 -24.18 31.72 27.14
CA LEU A 248 -23.16 32.16 26.21
C LEU A 248 -22.98 31.10 25.13
N SER A 249 -23.34 31.43 23.89
CA SER A 249 -23.17 30.53 22.75
C SER A 249 -21.81 30.73 22.10
N VAL A 250 -21.08 29.63 21.89
CA VAL A 250 -19.82 29.58 21.14
C VAL A 250 -19.91 28.59 19.99
N THR A 251 -19.15 28.84 18.92
CA THR A 251 -18.88 27.85 17.87
C THR A 251 -17.41 27.53 17.89
N ASP A 252 -17.11 26.24 17.91
CA ASP A 252 -15.80 25.66 17.73
C ASP A 252 -15.92 24.67 16.57
N ARG A 253 -14.98 24.69 15.63
CA ARG A 253 -15.06 23.91 14.39
C ARG A 253 -14.32 22.59 14.46
N ASP A 254 -13.49 22.39 15.49
CA ASP A 254 -12.82 21.13 15.76
C ASP A 254 -13.84 20.02 16.03
N GLU A 255 -13.36 18.77 16.08
CA GLU A 255 -14.20 17.58 16.22
C GLU A 255 -15.07 17.63 17.49
N LYS A 256 -16.39 17.58 17.30
CA LYS A 256 -17.37 17.69 18.38
C LYS A 256 -17.17 16.61 19.44
N PHE A 257 -17.46 16.97 20.69
CA PHE A 257 -17.35 16.10 21.87
C PHE A 257 -15.93 15.62 22.21
N THR A 258 -14.90 16.15 21.54
CA THR A 258 -13.49 15.97 21.92
C THR A 258 -13.05 17.07 22.89
N PRO A 259 -11.86 16.95 23.51
CA PRO A 259 -11.23 18.05 24.24
C PRO A 259 -10.95 19.29 23.39
N ASN A 260 -10.78 19.14 22.07
CA ASN A 260 -10.48 20.26 21.18
C ASN A 260 -11.69 21.18 21.03
N TRP A 261 -12.88 20.59 20.91
CA TRP A 261 -14.14 21.32 20.85
C TRP A 261 -14.67 21.84 22.20
N ARG A 262 -14.28 21.24 23.33
CA ARG A 262 -14.91 21.53 24.65
C ARG A 262 -14.48 22.90 25.20
N ALA A 263 -15.43 23.83 25.23
CA ALA A 263 -15.22 25.18 25.74
C ALA A 263 -15.04 25.23 27.27
N VAL A 264 -14.13 26.08 27.71
CA VAL A 264 -13.90 26.40 29.11
C VAL A 264 -14.09 27.90 29.31
N TYR A 265 -15.06 28.26 30.15
CA TYR A 265 -15.37 29.66 30.44
C TYR A 265 -14.71 30.12 31.73
N LYS A 266 -14.19 31.35 31.73
CA LYS A 266 -13.63 32.00 32.91
C LYS A 266 -14.09 33.45 33.00
N ILE A 267 -14.60 33.84 34.17
CA ILE A 267 -14.93 35.23 34.48
C ILE A 267 -13.61 35.96 34.78
N GLN A 268 -13.29 37.02 34.03
CA GLN A 268 -12.05 37.80 34.21
C GLN A 268 -12.25 39.03 35.09
N ASN A 269 -13.40 39.70 34.97
CA ASN A 269 -13.68 40.96 35.65
C ASN A 269 -15.12 40.95 36.21
N GLY A 270 -15.27 41.41 37.45
CA GLY A 270 -16.56 41.57 38.12
C GLY A 270 -16.38 41.64 39.64
N LYS A 271 -17.07 42.56 40.34
CA LYS A 271 -16.96 42.76 41.80
C LYS A 271 -17.50 41.58 42.64
N THR A 272 -17.88 40.49 42.00
CA THR A 272 -18.79 39.47 42.55
C THR A 272 -18.50 38.09 41.96
N GLU A 273 -17.23 37.69 41.81
CA GLU A 273 -16.86 36.30 41.47
C GLU A 273 -17.53 35.27 42.40
N ALA A 274 -17.91 35.70 43.61
CA ALA A 274 -18.65 34.89 44.57
C ALA A 274 -20.18 34.86 44.39
N LEU A 275 -20.77 35.67 43.49
CA LEU A 275 -22.23 35.70 43.24
C LEU A 275 -22.64 35.00 41.95
N VAL A 276 -21.76 34.94 40.95
CA VAL A 276 -22.06 34.41 39.61
C VAL A 276 -21.10 33.27 39.31
N ALA A 277 -21.64 32.15 38.81
CA ALA A 277 -20.87 31.05 38.28
C ALA A 277 -21.17 30.86 36.80
N ILE A 278 -20.21 30.29 36.08
CA ILE A 278 -20.40 29.81 34.71
C ILE A 278 -20.04 28.34 34.64
N LYS A 279 -20.90 27.54 34.02
CA LYS A 279 -20.66 26.11 33.76
C LYS A 279 -20.88 25.84 32.28
N THR A 280 -20.00 25.02 31.69
CA THR A 280 -20.19 24.55 30.31
C THR A 280 -21.24 23.44 30.28
N ASP A 281 -22.21 23.56 29.40
CA ASP A 281 -23.11 22.48 29.03
C ASP A 281 -22.36 21.48 28.13
N PRO A 282 -22.18 20.21 28.55
CA PRO A 282 -21.40 19.23 27.79
C PRO A 282 -22.06 18.80 26.46
N GLN A 283 -23.35 19.06 26.26
CA GLN A 283 -24.06 18.67 25.03
C GLN A 283 -24.04 19.78 23.99
N THR A 284 -24.15 21.03 24.42
CA THR A 284 -24.30 22.20 23.54
C THR A 284 -23.05 23.08 23.48
N ASN A 285 -22.07 22.82 24.35
CA ASN A 285 -20.90 23.67 24.58
C ASN A 285 -21.22 25.07 25.09
N GLN A 286 -22.47 25.36 25.46
CA GLN A 286 -22.86 26.69 25.91
C GLN A 286 -22.40 26.98 27.34
N GLY A 287 -22.01 28.22 27.61
CA GLY A 287 -21.72 28.70 28.96
C GLY A 287 -23.00 29.11 29.67
N ILE A 288 -23.46 28.30 30.63
CA ILE A 288 -24.62 28.61 31.46
C ILE A 288 -24.18 29.55 32.59
N VAL A 289 -24.67 30.79 32.55
CA VAL A 289 -24.42 31.79 33.60
C VAL A 289 -25.51 31.66 34.66
N SER A 290 -25.12 31.42 35.90
CA SER A 290 -26.04 31.25 37.02
C SER A 290 -25.64 32.08 38.23
N ILE A 291 -26.64 32.41 39.06
CA ILE A 291 -26.41 33.10 40.33
C ILE A 291 -26.34 32.08 41.45
N ILE A 292 -25.22 32.08 42.16
CA ILE A 292 -24.91 31.14 43.25
C ILE A 292 -25.10 31.75 44.64
N LYS A 293 -25.37 33.07 44.73
CA LYS A 293 -25.67 33.76 45.99
C LYS A 293 -26.66 34.90 45.76
N VAL A 294 -27.51 35.16 46.76
CA VAL A 294 -28.55 36.19 46.70
C VAL A 294 -27.98 37.55 46.29
N VAL A 295 -28.52 38.12 45.22
CA VAL A 295 -28.25 39.52 44.84
C VAL A 295 -29.12 40.44 45.68
N ARG A 296 -28.51 41.35 46.43
CA ARG A 296 -29.17 42.43 47.18
C ARG A 296 -28.76 43.78 46.60
N PHE A 297 -29.71 44.54 46.08
CA PHE A 297 -29.47 45.93 45.74
C PHE A 297 -29.61 46.78 47.01
N ILE A 298 -28.56 47.49 47.40
CA ILE A 298 -28.69 48.51 48.45
C ILE A 298 -29.51 49.64 47.82
N CYS A 299 -30.76 49.78 48.25
CA CYS A 299 -31.55 50.95 47.96
C CYS A 299 -30.84 52.13 48.63
N LEU A 300 -30.14 52.97 47.87
CA LEU A 300 -29.74 54.28 48.33
C LEU A 300 -31.02 55.06 48.58
N HIS A 301 -31.56 54.95 49.80
CA HIS A 301 -32.47 55.96 50.31
C HIS A 301 -31.77 57.30 50.11
N LYS A 302 -32.34 58.16 49.27
CA LYS A 302 -32.04 59.58 49.32
C LYS A 302 -32.43 60.04 50.71
N SER A 303 -31.47 60.05 51.62
CA SER A 303 -31.52 60.90 52.79
C SER A 303 -31.46 62.32 52.26
N VAL A 304 -32.63 62.95 52.11
CA VAL A 304 -32.70 64.41 52.12
C VAL A 304 -32.28 64.81 53.53
N LEU A 305 -31.03 65.24 53.66
CA LEU A 305 -30.57 65.97 54.83
C LEU A 305 -31.15 67.38 54.73
N THR A 306 -32.08 67.67 55.65
CA THR A 306 -32.66 68.97 56.06
C THR A 306 -33.16 69.91 54.98
#